data_AF-A0A7X7VS23-F1
#
_entry.id   AF-A0A7X7VS23-F1
#
_cell.length_a   1.000
_cell.length_b   1.000
_cell.length_c   1.000
_cell.angle_alpha   90.00
_cell.angle_beta   90.00
_cell.angle_gamma   90.00
#
_symmetry.space_group_name_H-M   'P 1'
#
loop_
_entity.id
_entity.type
_entity.pdbx_description
1 polymer ?
#
loop_
_entity_poly.entity_id
_entity_poly.type
_entity_poly.pdbx_seq_one_letter_code
_entity_poly.pdbx_strand_id
1 'polypeptide(L)'
;MGRANWRAVFNRLALLLLLALAVGAGHAQTEFTNTAFYPDVRSQLLPSPLAENETYILDDPLILGSGVHAPFESWKAFKSSLLELFLPGSPQRALLQYAYRDSSLSYRLETNLLTGWDQRWDPEGVYGLHSLGLRVNSTFNDRFRARGIYWNGKFYGDRSAARHSPLIDGSCSASTNNLFVDNINGELSYDGEHLSAALGRGRFQIGNSLSGSIVLSDQVNEYDYALLEQRVGQFSFSWLHASLVADTLVAGLHPAKYTDIQQLTWQPRPFLDMFYGGTVTYGNRIDLSYLLPTVFIRASGFSNAKVDNRNLYGGINLRPANDLTLYATMLFDELTFKQLLSNWWGNKYAIQIGTSWNPPPLWRSEKPRLGLEFTAVRPWTYTHYANVSMFSHDGRPLGYPKGANLLDVTAELNLPLPWNSRWDSQFSCTWQGSRGNDWRVNYRDEFPSSIVNTAQAYWLEGDLSVTPVWQNTLRIGIMAHQVLLLGHRSQFGSQPSHALFCNWQVFI
;
A
#
# COMPACT_ATOMS: atom_id res chain seq x y z
N MET A 1 38.98 -44.88 38.73
CA MET A 1 38.35 -44.57 37.43
C MET A 1 36.85 -44.34 37.64
N GLY A 2 36.48 -43.08 37.92
CA GLY A 2 35.09 -42.71 38.20
C GLY A 2 34.29 -42.59 36.91
N ARG A 3 33.13 -43.25 36.84
CA ARG A 3 32.17 -43.12 35.74
C ARG A 3 31.56 -41.72 35.79
N ALA A 4 31.83 -40.91 34.77
CA ALA A 4 31.28 -39.58 34.61
C ALA A 4 29.74 -39.64 34.48
N ASN A 5 29.07 -38.85 35.30
CA ASN A 5 27.61 -38.83 35.43
C ASN A 5 27.00 -37.94 34.32
N TRP A 6 26.73 -38.53 33.15
CA TRP A 6 26.20 -37.87 31.95
C TRP A 6 24.86 -37.13 32.17
N ARG A 7 24.14 -37.42 33.26
CA ARG A 7 22.87 -36.73 33.60
C ARG A 7 23.07 -35.28 34.04
N ALA A 8 24.25 -34.91 34.57
CA ALA A 8 24.54 -33.52 34.97
C ALA A 8 24.85 -32.61 33.76
N VAL A 9 25.36 -33.18 32.66
CA VAL A 9 25.69 -32.45 31.42
C VAL A 9 24.43 -32.15 30.61
N PHE A 10 23.48 -33.09 30.56
CA PHE A 10 22.20 -32.89 29.86
C PHE A 10 21.32 -31.80 30.51
N ASN A 11 21.28 -31.74 31.84
CA ASN A 11 20.51 -30.69 32.53
C ASN A 11 21.14 -29.29 32.42
N ARG A 12 22.48 -29.19 32.24
CA ARG A 12 23.14 -27.90 31.99
C ARG A 12 23.02 -27.45 30.53
N LEU A 13 22.99 -28.37 29.58
CA LEU A 13 22.72 -28.08 28.16
C LEU A 13 21.26 -27.70 27.93
N ALA A 14 20.30 -28.34 28.61
CA ALA A 14 18.89 -27.96 28.55
C ALA A 14 18.63 -26.57 29.16
N LEU A 15 19.34 -26.21 30.24
CA LEU A 15 19.27 -24.87 30.83
C LEU A 15 19.93 -23.80 29.94
N LEU A 16 21.03 -24.14 29.25
CA LEU A 16 21.68 -23.26 28.27
C LEU A 16 20.86 -23.12 26.96
N LEU A 17 20.11 -24.15 26.56
CA LEU A 17 19.16 -24.09 25.44
C LEU A 17 17.88 -23.32 25.82
N LEU A 18 17.42 -23.40 27.06
CA LEU A 18 16.31 -22.57 27.57
C LEU A 18 16.75 -21.11 27.80
N LEU A 19 18.01 -20.86 28.17
CA LEU A 19 18.59 -19.51 28.24
C LEU A 19 18.94 -18.96 26.85
N ALA A 20 19.27 -19.81 25.87
CA ALA A 20 19.45 -19.41 24.46
C ALA A 20 18.12 -19.20 23.71
N LEU A 21 17.00 -19.77 24.20
CA LEU A 21 15.64 -19.39 23.81
C LEU A 21 15.12 -18.13 24.53
N ALA A 22 15.91 -17.59 25.48
CA ALA A 22 15.64 -16.34 26.19
C ALA A 22 16.65 -15.22 25.86
N VAL A 23 17.51 -15.42 24.85
CA VAL A 23 18.24 -14.31 24.23
C VAL A 23 17.28 -13.65 23.26
N GLY A 24 16.74 -12.51 23.70
CA GLY A 24 15.87 -11.68 22.90
C GLY A 24 16.46 -11.42 21.52
N ALA A 25 15.81 -11.98 20.50
CA ALA A 25 15.69 -11.30 19.22
C ALA A 25 14.72 -10.13 19.44
N GLY A 26 15.19 -9.14 20.19
CA GLY A 26 14.63 -7.79 20.17
C GLY A 26 15.07 -7.16 18.85
N HIS A 27 14.31 -7.43 17.79
CA HIS A 27 14.29 -6.61 16.59
C HIS A 27 12.81 -6.41 16.23
N ALA A 28 12.27 -5.30 16.72
CA ALA A 28 11.14 -4.55 16.19
C ALA A 28 10.11 -5.35 15.36
N GLN A 29 9.22 -6.09 16.02
CA GLN A 29 7.82 -6.13 15.60
C GLN A 29 7.06 -5.16 16.51
N THR A 30 7.26 -3.87 16.28
CA THR A 30 6.65 -2.81 17.08
C THR A 30 5.68 -2.03 16.21
N GLU A 31 4.44 -2.02 16.70
CA GLU A 31 3.39 -0.98 16.58
C GLU A 31 2.08 -1.33 15.83
N PHE A 32 2.02 -2.33 14.93
CA PHE A 32 0.73 -2.71 14.33
C PHE A 32 0.57 -4.22 14.07
N THR A 33 0.21 -5.00 15.09
CA THR A 33 -0.32 -6.36 14.87
C THR A 33 -1.85 -6.30 14.69
N ASN A 34 -2.39 -7.10 13.76
CA ASN A 34 -3.83 -7.26 13.50
C ASN A 34 -4.63 -6.00 13.07
N THR A 35 -4.02 -5.08 12.32
CA THR A 35 -4.75 -3.98 11.66
C THR A 35 -5.24 -4.39 10.26
N ALA A 36 -6.39 -3.86 9.83
CA ALA A 36 -6.88 -4.03 8.48
C ALA A 36 -6.02 -3.31 7.41
N PHE A 37 -5.27 -2.27 7.80
CA PHE A 37 -4.62 -1.33 6.87
C PHE A 37 -3.12 -1.60 6.64
N TYR A 38 -2.52 -2.53 7.38
CA TYR A 38 -1.15 -2.98 7.20
C TYR A 38 -1.13 -4.51 6.96
N PRO A 39 -1.44 -4.95 5.73
CA PRO A 39 -1.42 -6.38 5.41
C PRO A 39 0.01 -6.94 5.39
N ASP A 40 0.15 -8.23 5.67
CA ASP A 40 1.43 -8.95 5.67
C ASP A 40 2.06 -9.02 4.25
N VAL A 41 1.21 -9.13 3.24
CA VAL A 41 1.60 -9.32 1.84
C VAL A 41 1.17 -8.12 1.02
N ARG A 42 2.18 -7.46 0.45
CA ARG A 42 2.08 -6.36 -0.52
C ARG A 42 3.15 -6.53 -1.58
N SER A 43 2.89 -6.05 -2.79
CA SER A 43 3.94 -5.97 -3.81
C SER A 43 5.10 -5.11 -3.32
N GLN A 44 6.32 -5.54 -3.61
CA GLN A 44 7.53 -4.75 -3.40
C GLN A 44 8.09 -4.23 -4.74
N LEU A 45 7.36 -4.43 -5.84
CA LEU A 45 7.74 -3.99 -7.16
C LEU A 45 7.38 -2.50 -7.34
N LEU A 46 8.39 -1.63 -7.31
CA LEU A 46 8.21 -0.19 -7.39
C LEU A 46 8.76 0.37 -8.72
N PRO A 47 8.03 1.26 -9.41
CA PRO A 47 8.55 1.91 -10.63
C PRO A 47 9.65 2.94 -10.32
N SER A 48 9.74 3.39 -9.07
CA SER A 48 10.69 4.36 -8.54
C SER A 48 10.69 4.30 -7.02
N PRO A 49 11.80 4.57 -6.33
CA PRO A 49 11.75 4.71 -4.88
C PRO A 49 10.89 5.91 -4.40
N LEU A 50 10.56 6.89 -5.28
CA LEU A 50 9.60 7.96 -4.94
C LEU A 50 8.15 7.47 -4.93
N ALA A 51 7.87 6.31 -5.55
CA ALA A 51 6.54 5.71 -5.58
C ALA A 51 6.29 4.80 -4.37
N GLU A 52 7.26 4.66 -3.46
CA GLU A 52 7.11 3.86 -2.25
C GLU A 52 5.97 4.44 -1.40
N ASN A 53 5.13 3.56 -0.84
CA ASN A 53 4.05 4.01 0.02
C ASN A 53 4.59 4.34 1.42
N GLU A 54 4.90 5.61 1.65
CA GLU A 54 5.45 6.16 2.89
C GLU A 54 4.56 5.90 4.11
N THR A 55 3.25 5.69 3.90
CA THR A 55 2.31 5.26 4.94
C THR A 55 2.82 4.01 5.67
N TYR A 56 3.56 3.14 5.01
CA TYR A 56 4.04 1.88 5.57
C TYR A 56 5.45 1.91 6.14
N ILE A 57 6.17 3.03 6.03
CA ILE A 57 7.54 3.16 6.54
C ILE A 57 7.51 3.69 7.99
N LEU A 58 7.65 2.78 8.95
CA LEU A 58 7.51 3.07 10.38
C LEU A 58 8.85 3.26 11.11
N ASP A 59 9.91 3.61 10.37
CA ASP A 59 11.24 3.75 10.95
C ASP A 59 11.27 4.85 12.03
N ASP A 60 12.02 4.58 13.09
CA ASP A 60 12.31 5.58 14.12
C ASP A 60 13.31 6.63 13.61
N PRO A 61 13.27 7.86 14.15
CA PRO A 61 14.25 8.89 13.81
C PRO A 61 15.69 8.42 14.08
N LEU A 62 16.59 8.64 13.10
CA LEU A 62 18.04 8.47 13.25
C LEU A 62 18.59 9.47 14.26
N ILE A 63 19.27 8.99 15.30
CA ILE A 63 19.82 9.82 16.38
C ILE A 63 21.28 9.44 16.67
N LEU A 64 22.19 10.42 16.61
CA LEU A 64 23.59 10.26 17.05
C LEU A 64 23.78 10.36 18.57
N GLY A 65 22.91 11.11 19.25
CA GLY A 65 22.96 11.35 20.68
C GLY A 65 22.05 12.50 21.09
N SER A 66 22.00 12.82 22.38
CA SER A 66 21.23 13.97 22.88
C SER A 66 21.79 15.30 22.36
N GLY A 67 20.91 16.29 22.22
CA GLY A 67 21.24 17.60 21.64
C GLY A 67 20.88 17.70 20.17
N VAL A 68 21.35 18.79 19.54
CA VAL A 68 21.19 19.06 18.11
C VAL A 68 22.43 18.55 17.40
N HIS A 69 22.24 17.77 16.33
CA HIS A 69 23.32 17.33 15.44
C HIS A 69 22.97 17.73 14.02
N ALA A 70 23.91 18.37 13.32
CA ALA A 70 23.74 18.76 11.93
C ALA A 70 25.08 18.73 11.19
N PRO A 71 25.12 18.47 9.87
CA PRO A 71 26.35 18.46 9.10
C PRO A 71 27.17 19.76 9.22
N PHE A 72 26.51 20.89 9.47
CA PHE A 72 27.14 22.21 9.49
C PHE A 72 27.55 22.69 10.90
N GLU A 73 27.44 21.87 11.94
CA GLU A 73 27.83 22.23 13.31
C GLU A 73 29.34 22.47 13.47
N SER A 74 30.16 21.78 12.66
CA SER A 74 31.61 21.90 12.65
C SER A 74 32.20 21.41 11.34
N TRP A 75 33.42 21.84 11.01
CA TRP A 75 34.13 21.32 9.83
C TRP A 75 34.34 19.80 9.88
N LYS A 76 34.52 19.23 11.08
CA LYS A 76 34.66 17.78 11.27
C LYS A 76 33.35 17.06 10.93
N ALA A 77 32.22 17.54 11.44
CA ALA A 77 30.90 16.99 11.14
C ALA A 77 30.61 17.08 9.64
N PHE A 78 30.85 18.24 9.02
CA PHE A 78 30.65 18.45 7.60
C PHE A 78 31.45 17.44 6.75
N LYS A 79 32.75 17.29 7.05
CA LYS A 79 33.61 16.33 6.35
C LYS A 79 33.13 14.89 6.55
N SER A 80 32.71 14.53 7.76
CA SER A 80 32.22 13.18 8.05
C SER A 80 30.90 12.87 7.34
N SER A 81 29.94 13.80 7.33
CA SER A 81 28.67 13.66 6.59
C SER A 81 28.90 13.60 5.08
N LEU A 82 29.79 14.44 4.54
CA LEU A 82 30.12 14.43 3.11
C LEU A 82 30.77 13.11 2.68
N LEU A 83 31.64 12.53 3.52
CA LEU A 83 32.21 11.22 3.25
C LEU A 83 31.15 10.12 3.31
N GLU A 84 30.28 10.15 4.32
CA GLU A 84 29.20 9.17 4.49
C GLU A 84 28.27 9.08 3.29
N LEU A 85 28.00 10.21 2.61
CA LEU A 85 27.19 10.29 1.40
C LEU A 85 27.62 9.28 0.30
N PHE A 86 28.91 8.92 0.26
CA PHE A 86 29.50 8.03 -0.74
C PHE A 86 30.07 6.73 -0.15
N LEU A 87 29.97 6.54 1.16
CA LEU A 87 30.46 5.33 1.81
C LEU A 87 29.40 4.22 1.81
N PRO A 88 29.80 2.95 1.73
CA PRO A 88 28.88 1.85 1.89
C PRO A 88 28.32 1.75 3.31
N GLY A 89 27.07 1.34 3.45
CA GLY A 89 26.47 1.04 4.75
C GLY A 89 25.04 1.56 4.89
N SER A 90 24.60 1.71 6.14
CA SER A 90 23.34 2.38 6.49
C SER A 90 23.60 3.83 6.89
N PRO A 91 22.66 4.74 6.62
CA PRO A 91 22.79 6.13 7.03
C PRO A 91 22.81 6.23 8.56
N GLN A 92 23.71 7.05 9.09
CA GLN A 92 23.84 7.36 10.52
C GLN A 92 23.59 8.85 10.81
N ARG A 93 23.75 9.69 9.80
CA ARG A 93 23.52 11.14 9.87
C ARG A 93 22.31 11.53 9.04
N ALA A 94 21.74 12.68 9.36
CA ALA A 94 20.67 13.34 8.62
C ALA A 94 20.99 14.83 8.51
N LEU A 95 20.24 15.59 7.71
CA LEU A 95 20.39 17.04 7.59
C LEU A 95 20.23 17.75 8.95
N LEU A 96 19.27 17.30 9.76
CA LEU A 96 19.08 17.76 11.13
C LEU A 96 18.59 16.60 11.99
N GLN A 97 19.24 16.41 13.14
CA GLN A 97 18.78 15.50 14.19
C GLN A 97 18.67 16.27 15.50
N TYR A 98 17.63 15.97 16.28
CA TYR A 98 17.50 16.47 17.63
C TYR A 98 16.98 15.35 18.54
N ALA A 99 17.64 15.16 19.68
CA ALA A 99 17.13 14.28 20.72
C ALA A 99 17.21 14.94 22.09
N TYR A 100 16.16 14.76 22.88
CA TYR A 100 16.08 15.20 24.27
C TYR A 100 15.45 14.11 25.12
N ARG A 101 15.98 13.90 26.33
CA ARG A 101 15.43 12.95 27.28
C ARG A 101 15.62 13.41 28.72
N ASP A 102 14.55 13.38 29.50
CA ASP A 102 14.55 13.51 30.95
C ASP A 102 13.72 12.39 31.61
N SER A 103 13.36 12.52 32.88
CA SER A 103 12.60 11.49 33.62
C SER A 103 11.15 11.30 33.16
N SER A 104 10.60 12.24 32.39
CA SER A 104 9.20 12.31 31.98
C SER A 104 8.98 12.44 30.47
N LEU A 105 10.02 12.84 29.74
CA LEU A 105 9.95 13.22 28.33
C LEU A 105 11.11 12.60 27.56
N SER A 106 10.80 11.95 26.43
CA SER A 106 11.75 11.51 25.40
C SER A 106 11.26 12.04 24.07
N TYR A 107 12.03 12.89 23.42
CA TYR A 107 11.71 13.44 22.11
C TYR A 107 12.86 13.18 21.14
N ARG A 108 12.52 12.72 19.94
CA ARG A 108 13.45 12.48 18.83
C ARG A 108 12.89 13.13 17.58
N LEU A 109 13.75 13.79 16.81
CA LEU A 109 13.42 14.45 15.55
C LEU A 109 14.55 14.20 14.56
N GLU A 110 14.17 13.88 13.33
CA GLU A 110 15.02 13.75 12.17
C GLU A 110 14.41 14.55 11.03
N THR A 111 15.25 15.23 10.26
CA THR A 111 14.86 15.88 9.02
C THR A 111 15.90 15.61 7.96
N ASN A 112 15.47 15.22 6.76
CA ASN A 112 16.32 14.95 5.60
C ASN A 112 15.85 15.73 4.38
N LEU A 113 16.79 16.12 3.54
CA LEU A 113 16.52 16.59 2.19
C LEU A 113 16.55 15.40 1.24
N LEU A 114 15.64 15.37 0.27
CA LEU A 114 15.65 14.36 -0.78
C LEU A 114 15.79 15.03 -2.14
N THR A 115 16.58 14.44 -3.02
CA THR A 115 16.69 14.87 -4.42
C THR A 115 16.95 13.69 -5.32
N GLY A 116 16.56 13.78 -6.58
CA GLY A 116 16.73 12.66 -7.50
C GLY A 116 16.45 12.99 -8.95
N TRP A 117 16.82 12.04 -9.79
CA TRP A 117 16.51 12.02 -11.21
C TRP A 117 15.90 10.67 -11.59
N ASP A 118 14.68 10.71 -12.14
CA ASP A 118 13.95 9.55 -12.67
C ASP A 118 13.91 9.67 -14.21
N GLN A 119 14.62 8.81 -14.93
CA GLN A 119 14.67 8.76 -16.39
C GLN A 119 13.84 7.61 -16.92
N ARG A 120 13.00 7.86 -17.93
CA ARG A 120 12.13 6.84 -18.54
C ARG A 120 12.20 6.85 -20.06
N TRP A 121 12.17 5.66 -20.64
CA TRP A 121 12.02 5.39 -22.06
C TRP A 121 10.82 4.47 -22.21
N ASP A 122 9.64 5.08 -22.24
CA ASP A 122 8.37 4.39 -22.40
C ASP A 122 7.97 4.37 -23.89
N PRO A 123 7.12 3.43 -24.35
CA PRO A 123 6.64 3.38 -25.73
C PRO A 123 5.97 4.68 -26.21
N GLU A 124 5.31 5.39 -25.30
CA GLU A 124 4.61 6.65 -25.55
C GLU A 124 5.57 7.83 -25.73
N GLY A 125 6.81 7.73 -25.22
CA GLY A 125 7.81 8.77 -25.32
C GLY A 125 8.88 8.72 -24.22
N VAL A 126 9.90 9.57 -24.38
CA VAL A 126 11.05 9.64 -23.48
C VAL A 126 10.96 10.90 -22.62
N TYR A 127 11.04 10.74 -21.31
CA TYR A 127 10.97 11.85 -20.37
C TYR A 127 11.80 11.59 -19.12
N GLY A 128 12.08 12.65 -18.37
CA GLY A 128 12.76 12.58 -17.09
C GLY A 128 12.12 13.49 -16.06
N LEU A 129 12.26 13.19 -14.78
CA LEU A 129 11.79 13.97 -13.65
C LEU A 129 12.98 14.31 -12.76
N HIS A 130 13.17 15.60 -12.49
CA HIS A 130 14.03 16.04 -11.38
C HIS A 130 13.14 16.36 -10.19
N SER A 131 13.43 15.78 -9.03
CA SER A 131 12.67 15.97 -7.79
C SER A 131 13.50 16.61 -6.69
N LEU A 132 12.87 17.41 -5.84
CA LEU A 132 13.43 17.95 -4.61
C LEU A 132 12.37 17.90 -3.51
N GLY A 133 12.76 17.52 -2.30
CA GLY A 133 11.84 17.41 -1.18
C GLY A 133 12.49 17.42 0.20
N LEU A 134 11.63 17.29 1.19
CA LEU A 134 11.96 17.29 2.61
C LEU A 134 11.17 16.17 3.29
N ARG A 135 11.85 15.40 4.13
CA ARG A 135 11.25 14.41 5.03
C ARG A 135 11.48 14.85 6.46
N VAL A 136 10.44 14.79 7.29
CA VAL A 136 10.47 15.06 8.73
C VAL A 136 9.92 13.83 9.44
N ASN A 137 10.60 13.37 10.48
CA ASN A 137 10.16 12.27 11.31
C ASN A 137 10.42 12.61 12.78
N SER A 138 9.43 12.46 13.64
CA SER A 138 9.60 12.72 15.07
C SER A 138 8.77 11.80 15.94
N THR A 139 9.30 11.50 17.12
CA THR A 139 8.63 10.70 18.15
C THR A 139 8.69 11.41 19.50
N PHE A 140 7.57 11.38 20.22
CA PHE A 140 7.41 11.89 21.56
C PHE A 140 6.90 10.77 22.47
N ASN A 141 7.70 10.47 23.49
CA ASN A 141 7.49 9.38 24.46
C ASN A 141 7.23 8.01 23.81
N ASP A 142 7.73 7.81 22.59
CA ASP A 142 7.53 6.60 21.78
C ASP A 142 6.04 6.22 21.63
N ARG A 143 5.14 7.22 21.71
CA ARG A 143 3.69 7.04 21.56
C ARG A 143 3.09 8.01 20.56
N PHE A 144 3.55 9.25 20.55
CA PHE A 144 3.10 10.23 19.58
C PHE A 144 4.15 10.33 18.48
N ARG A 145 3.71 10.19 17.23
CA ARG A 145 4.56 10.38 16.06
C ARG A 145 4.02 11.54 15.23
N ALA A 146 4.93 12.34 14.69
CA ALA A 146 4.63 13.31 13.65
C ALA A 146 5.63 13.11 12.54
N ARG A 147 5.16 12.64 11.39
CA ARG A 147 5.98 12.35 10.21
C ARG A 147 5.35 12.94 8.97
N GLY A 148 6.20 13.29 8.02
CA GLY A 148 5.74 13.75 6.73
C GLY A 148 6.88 13.86 5.73
N ILE A 149 6.53 13.72 4.47
CA ILE A 149 7.40 13.88 3.33
C ILE A 149 6.66 14.72 2.31
N TYR A 150 7.35 15.74 1.82
CA TYR A 150 6.89 16.56 0.72
C TYR A 150 7.98 16.60 -0.33
N TRP A 151 7.61 16.40 -1.58
CA TRP A 151 8.52 16.62 -2.69
C TRP A 151 7.77 17.22 -3.86
N ASN A 152 8.50 18.00 -4.64
CA ASN A 152 8.04 18.47 -5.93
C ASN A 152 9.02 18.08 -7.02
N GLY A 153 8.56 18.12 -8.25
CA GLY A 153 9.43 17.83 -9.38
C GLY A 153 8.99 18.47 -10.67
N LYS A 154 9.94 18.60 -11.58
CA LYS A 154 9.74 19.11 -12.94
C LYS A 154 10.06 18.02 -13.95
N PHE A 155 9.11 17.77 -14.84
CA PHE A 155 9.32 16.88 -15.98
C PHE A 155 10.06 17.58 -17.13
N TYR A 156 10.87 16.80 -17.82
CA TYR A 156 11.64 17.15 -19.01
C TYR A 156 11.39 16.11 -20.12
N GLY A 157 11.53 16.49 -21.39
CA GLY A 157 11.30 15.59 -22.52
C GLY A 157 9.86 15.59 -23.02
N ASP A 158 9.36 14.42 -23.44
CA ASP A 158 8.01 14.27 -23.98
C ASP A 158 6.94 14.48 -22.91
N ARG A 159 6.20 15.57 -23.06
CA ARG A 159 5.14 15.96 -22.11
C ARG A 159 3.89 15.09 -22.20
N SER A 160 3.55 14.60 -23.38
CA SER A 160 2.37 13.74 -23.55
C SER A 160 2.61 12.41 -22.86
N ALA A 161 3.81 11.85 -23.02
CA ALA A 161 4.24 10.67 -22.28
C ALA A 161 4.32 10.93 -20.77
N ALA A 162 4.95 12.04 -20.35
CA ALA A 162 5.12 12.37 -18.94
C ALA A 162 3.80 12.50 -18.16
N ARG A 163 2.69 12.90 -18.81
CA ARG A 163 1.35 12.95 -18.18
C ARG A 163 0.83 11.58 -17.72
N HIS A 164 1.39 10.49 -18.23
CA HIS A 164 1.05 9.12 -17.87
C HIS A 164 2.11 8.51 -16.94
N SER A 165 3.04 9.30 -16.42
CA SER A 165 4.07 8.82 -15.51
C SER A 165 3.45 8.20 -14.25
N PRO A 166 3.96 7.05 -13.76
CA PRO A 166 3.49 6.45 -12.52
C PRO A 166 3.74 7.34 -11.29
N LEU A 167 4.62 8.34 -11.41
CA LEU A 167 4.93 9.33 -10.37
C LEU A 167 3.96 10.51 -10.33
N ILE A 168 3.00 10.59 -11.26
CA ILE A 168 1.86 11.49 -11.13
C ILE A 168 0.80 10.77 -10.29
N ASP A 169 1.07 10.69 -9.00
CA ASP A 169 0.17 10.16 -7.97
C ASP A 169 -0.21 11.21 -6.90
N GLY A 170 0.01 12.49 -7.24
CA GLY A 170 -0.36 13.67 -6.47
C GLY A 170 -0.83 14.80 -7.38
N SER A 171 -0.69 16.05 -6.90
CA SER A 171 -1.11 17.23 -7.64
C SER A 171 -0.21 17.45 -8.86
N CYS A 172 -0.80 17.61 -10.04
CA CYS A 172 -0.07 17.91 -11.26
C CYS A 172 -0.49 19.26 -11.83
N SER A 173 0.50 20.09 -12.15
CA SER A 173 0.27 21.38 -12.82
C SER A 173 1.01 21.45 -14.15
N ALA A 174 0.31 21.91 -15.18
CA ALA A 174 0.85 22.03 -16.53
C ALA A 174 0.75 23.48 -17.02
N SER A 175 1.84 24.00 -17.54
CA SER A 175 1.91 25.27 -18.27
C SER A 175 2.23 25.02 -19.75
N THR A 176 2.32 26.08 -20.56
CA THR A 176 2.63 25.98 -21.99
C THR A 176 3.91 25.20 -22.26
N ASN A 177 4.92 25.29 -21.38
CA ASN A 177 6.24 24.67 -21.59
C ASN A 177 6.69 23.72 -20.47
N ASN A 178 6.04 23.72 -19.31
CA ASN A 178 6.48 22.94 -18.15
C ASN A 178 5.36 22.06 -17.60
N LEU A 179 5.75 20.90 -17.07
CA LEU A 179 4.90 20.00 -16.32
C LEU A 179 5.55 19.77 -14.95
N PHE A 180 4.79 20.00 -13.89
CA PHE A 180 5.23 19.85 -12.51
C PHE A 180 4.33 18.86 -11.78
N VAL A 181 4.89 18.25 -10.74
CA VAL A 181 4.18 17.39 -9.81
C VAL A 181 4.56 17.77 -8.39
N ASP A 182 3.58 17.72 -7.50
CA ASP A 182 3.74 17.91 -6.07
C ASP A 182 3.08 16.72 -5.36
N ASN A 183 3.78 16.14 -4.40
CA ASN A 183 3.31 15.00 -3.62
C ASN A 183 3.60 15.24 -2.13
N ILE A 184 2.67 14.83 -1.27
CA ILE A 184 2.72 15.04 0.16
C ILE A 184 2.05 13.89 0.91
N ASN A 185 2.86 13.15 1.66
CA ASN A 185 2.41 12.12 2.60
C ASN A 185 2.75 12.57 4.03
N GLY A 186 1.93 12.21 5.00
CA GLY A 186 2.30 12.41 6.39
C GLY A 186 1.15 12.17 7.35
N GLU A 187 1.48 12.06 8.63
CA GLU A 187 0.50 11.82 9.67
C GLU A 187 0.95 12.38 11.02
N LEU A 188 -0.04 12.66 11.85
CA LEU A 188 0.08 12.72 13.29
C LEU A 188 -0.59 11.46 13.84
N SER A 189 0.16 10.65 14.57
CA SER A 189 -0.35 9.39 15.10
C SER A 189 -0.07 9.24 16.59
N TYR A 190 -0.97 8.52 17.26
CA TYR A 190 -0.82 8.02 18.61
C TYR A 190 -0.85 6.50 18.55
N ASP A 191 0.17 5.85 19.09
CA ASP A 191 0.19 4.41 19.29
C ASP A 191 0.18 4.04 20.77
N GLY A 192 -0.68 3.08 21.09
CA GLY A 192 -0.85 2.54 22.42
C GLY A 192 -1.28 1.08 22.34
N GLU A 193 -1.12 0.36 23.45
CA GLU A 193 -1.25 -1.10 23.49
C GLU A 193 -2.59 -1.63 22.96
N HIS A 194 -3.70 -0.92 23.21
CA HIS A 194 -5.05 -1.33 22.83
C HIS A 194 -5.75 -0.37 21.87
N LEU A 195 -5.14 0.79 21.61
CA LEU A 195 -5.73 1.86 20.84
C LEU A 195 -4.63 2.59 20.08
N SER A 196 -4.76 2.63 18.76
CA SER A 196 -3.95 3.48 17.89
C SER A 196 -4.88 4.41 17.12
N ALA A 197 -4.45 5.64 16.87
CA ALA A 197 -5.21 6.62 16.10
C ALA A 197 -4.27 7.46 15.24
N ALA A 198 -4.72 7.84 14.06
CA ALA A 198 -3.95 8.70 13.17
C ALA A 198 -4.84 9.67 12.39
N LEU A 199 -4.31 10.87 12.16
CA LEU A 199 -4.85 11.85 11.21
C LEU A 199 -3.73 12.17 10.22
N GLY A 200 -4.00 12.06 8.92
CA GLY A 200 -2.94 12.22 7.96
C GLY A 200 -3.41 12.27 6.52
N ARG A 201 -2.43 12.17 5.62
CA ARG A 201 -2.59 11.99 4.18
C ARG A 201 -1.73 10.84 3.74
N GLY A 202 -2.35 9.87 3.08
CA GLY A 202 -1.67 8.64 2.66
C GLY A 202 -2.63 7.70 1.93
N ARG A 203 -2.22 6.45 1.79
CA ARG A 203 -2.99 5.43 1.08
C ARG A 203 -2.79 4.06 1.72
N PHE A 204 -3.85 3.27 1.77
CA PHE A 204 -3.90 1.99 2.47
C PHE A 204 -4.34 0.85 1.56
N GLN A 205 -3.96 -0.36 1.94
CA GLN A 205 -4.43 -1.59 1.35
C GLN A 205 -5.20 -2.41 2.39
N ILE A 206 -6.34 -2.96 2.00
CA ILE A 206 -7.08 -3.92 2.82
C ILE A 206 -6.92 -5.32 2.25
N GLY A 207 -6.53 -6.26 3.10
CA GLY A 207 -6.27 -7.63 2.70
C GLY A 207 -4.88 -7.79 2.07
N ASN A 208 -4.37 -9.02 2.20
CA ASN A 208 -3.11 -9.42 1.58
C ASN A 208 -3.27 -9.45 0.06
N SER A 209 -2.34 -8.82 -0.67
CA SER A 209 -2.36 -8.85 -2.12
C SER A 209 -1.00 -8.54 -2.78
N LEU A 210 -0.75 -9.14 -3.95
CA LEU A 210 0.40 -8.84 -4.82
C LEU A 210 0.03 -7.97 -6.02
N SER A 211 -1.15 -8.17 -6.62
CA SER A 211 -1.60 -7.42 -7.81
C SER A 211 -2.43 -6.17 -7.50
N GLY A 212 -2.68 -5.91 -6.21
CA GLY A 212 -3.52 -4.83 -5.71
C GLY A 212 -4.83 -5.39 -5.15
N SER A 213 -5.26 -4.88 -3.99
CA SER A 213 -6.45 -5.38 -3.31
C SER A 213 -7.73 -5.17 -4.11
N ILE A 214 -8.64 -6.14 -4.02
CA ILE A 214 -10.02 -6.01 -4.52
C ILE A 214 -10.89 -5.12 -3.62
N VAL A 215 -10.53 -4.86 -2.36
CA VAL A 215 -11.35 -4.11 -1.39
C VAL A 215 -10.96 -2.64 -1.35
N LEU A 216 -9.68 -2.36 -1.09
CA LEU A 216 -9.09 -1.03 -1.07
C LEU A 216 -7.63 -1.20 -1.48
N SER A 217 -7.26 -0.67 -2.64
CA SER A 217 -5.90 -0.73 -3.17
C SER A 217 -5.11 0.52 -2.79
N ASP A 218 -3.82 0.34 -2.56
CA ASP A 218 -2.85 1.42 -2.40
C ASP A 218 -2.22 1.87 -3.72
N GLN A 219 -2.70 1.38 -4.88
CA GLN A 219 -2.28 1.87 -6.21
C GLN A 219 -3.07 3.11 -6.66
N VAL A 220 -3.44 3.95 -5.69
CA VAL A 220 -4.20 5.18 -5.87
C VAL A 220 -3.40 6.40 -5.41
N ASN A 221 -3.93 7.59 -5.70
CA ASN A 221 -3.38 8.83 -5.18
C ASN A 221 -3.67 8.93 -3.68
N GLU A 222 -2.87 9.73 -2.97
CA GLU A 222 -3.01 9.88 -1.52
C GLU A 222 -4.21 10.74 -1.15
N TYR A 223 -4.91 10.33 -0.09
CA TYR A 223 -6.11 10.97 0.43
C TYR A 223 -5.96 11.33 1.90
N ASP A 224 -6.68 12.38 2.32
CA ASP A 224 -6.71 12.79 3.73
C ASP A 224 -7.58 11.82 4.52
N TYR A 225 -7.18 11.46 5.73
CA TYR A 225 -7.86 10.42 6.51
C TYR A 225 -7.86 10.67 8.01
N ALA A 226 -8.83 10.03 8.67
CA ALA A 226 -8.86 9.71 10.08
C ALA A 226 -8.92 8.19 10.26
N LEU A 227 -8.05 7.65 11.09
CA LEU A 227 -7.88 6.22 11.33
C LEU A 227 -7.95 5.92 12.82
N LEU A 228 -8.65 4.84 13.17
CA LEU A 228 -8.75 4.31 14.53
C LEU A 228 -8.60 2.79 14.50
N GLU A 229 -7.78 2.28 15.40
CA GLU A 229 -7.55 0.85 15.59
C GLU A 229 -7.75 0.51 17.06
N GLN A 230 -8.66 -0.42 17.35
CA GLN A 230 -8.91 -0.91 18.69
C GLN A 230 -8.65 -2.42 18.77
N ARG A 231 -7.90 -2.85 19.79
CA ARG A 231 -7.52 -4.26 19.99
C ARG A 231 -7.99 -4.73 21.36
N VAL A 232 -8.79 -5.81 21.37
CA VAL A 232 -9.32 -6.41 22.60
C VAL A 232 -9.28 -7.93 22.50
N GLY A 233 -8.30 -8.54 23.18
CA GLY A 233 -8.12 -9.99 23.19
C GLY A 233 -7.90 -10.54 21.77
N GLN A 234 -8.81 -11.40 21.32
CA GLN A 234 -8.77 -12.02 19.99
C GLN A 234 -9.46 -11.17 18.90
N PHE A 235 -9.97 -9.99 19.24
CA PHE A 235 -10.70 -9.14 18.30
C PHE A 235 -9.95 -7.83 18.05
N SER A 236 -10.01 -7.37 16.81
CA SER A 236 -9.52 -6.05 16.41
C SER A 236 -10.58 -5.34 15.57
N PHE A 237 -10.80 -4.07 15.85
CA PHE A 237 -11.70 -3.20 15.09
C PHE A 237 -10.87 -2.11 14.42
N SER A 238 -10.97 -2.06 13.09
CA SER A 238 -10.26 -1.08 12.25
C SER A 238 -11.29 -0.16 11.61
N TRP A 239 -11.04 1.14 11.70
CA TRP A 239 -11.89 2.17 11.13
C TRP A 239 -11.05 3.21 10.38
N LEU A 240 -11.53 3.58 9.19
CA LEU A 240 -10.94 4.60 8.34
C LEU A 240 -12.06 5.44 7.73
N HIS A 241 -11.98 6.76 7.94
CA HIS A 241 -12.77 7.73 7.20
C HIS A 241 -11.83 8.62 6.40
N ALA A 242 -12.05 8.71 5.09
CA ALA A 242 -11.17 9.44 4.20
C ALA A 242 -11.93 10.42 3.31
N SER A 243 -11.29 11.56 3.03
CA SER A 243 -11.73 12.57 2.08
C SER A 243 -11.14 12.27 0.71
N LEU A 244 -12.02 12.11 -0.29
CA LEU A 244 -11.66 11.69 -1.64
C LEU A 244 -11.93 12.81 -2.65
N VAL A 245 -11.25 12.76 -3.79
CA VAL A 245 -11.56 13.59 -4.96
C VAL A 245 -12.54 12.83 -5.85
N ALA A 246 -13.69 13.44 -6.14
CA ALA A 246 -14.68 12.88 -7.06
C ALA A 246 -14.20 13.01 -8.52
N ASP A 247 -14.42 11.98 -9.33
CA ASP A 247 -14.03 11.99 -10.75
C ASP A 247 -14.97 12.83 -11.63
N THR A 248 -16.06 13.33 -11.04
CA THR A 248 -17.03 14.19 -11.72
C THR A 248 -16.88 15.64 -11.32
N LEU A 249 -17.22 16.53 -12.25
CA LEU A 249 -17.30 17.96 -12.01
C LEU A 249 -18.78 18.37 -11.93
N VAL A 250 -19.11 19.14 -10.89
CA VAL A 250 -20.40 19.82 -10.74
C VAL A 250 -20.12 21.32 -10.74
N ALA A 251 -20.64 22.03 -11.74
CA ALA A 251 -20.35 23.45 -11.96
C ALA A 251 -18.84 23.78 -11.99
N GLY A 252 -18.03 22.88 -12.56
CA GLY A 252 -16.58 23.05 -12.70
C GLY A 252 -15.76 22.75 -11.44
N LEU A 253 -16.38 22.25 -10.36
CA LEU A 253 -15.71 21.88 -9.12
C LEU A 253 -15.92 20.40 -8.80
N HIS A 254 -14.93 19.79 -8.15
CA HIS A 254 -15.10 18.45 -7.59
C HIS A 254 -16.02 18.53 -6.35
N PRO A 255 -17.17 17.84 -6.34
CA PRO A 255 -18.01 17.77 -5.15
C PRO A 255 -17.28 17.05 -4.01
N ALA A 256 -17.65 17.39 -2.77
CA ALA A 256 -17.14 16.68 -1.59
C ALA A 256 -17.48 15.19 -1.67
N LYS A 257 -16.48 14.32 -1.49
CA LYS A 257 -16.62 12.87 -1.53
C LYS A 257 -15.84 12.27 -0.37
N TYR A 258 -16.39 11.23 0.23
CA TYR A 258 -15.82 10.56 1.38
C TYR A 258 -15.98 9.06 1.25
N THR A 259 -15.13 8.31 1.95
CA THR A 259 -15.34 6.88 2.16
C THR A 259 -15.21 6.55 3.64
N ASP A 260 -16.12 5.72 4.13
CA ASP A 260 -16.07 5.12 5.46
C ASP A 260 -15.80 3.63 5.32
N ILE A 261 -14.84 3.11 6.09
CA ILE A 261 -14.45 1.71 6.06
C ILE A 261 -14.36 1.19 7.49
N GLN A 262 -15.03 0.08 7.75
CA GLN A 262 -15.06 -0.59 9.04
C GLN A 262 -14.78 -2.07 8.87
N GLN A 263 -13.87 -2.62 9.68
CA GLN A 263 -13.53 -4.03 9.69
C GLN A 263 -13.50 -4.59 11.11
N LEU A 264 -14.10 -5.76 11.30
CA LEU A 264 -13.86 -6.59 12.46
C LEU A 264 -13.00 -7.78 12.07
N THR A 265 -11.88 -7.94 12.76
CA THR A 265 -10.98 -9.08 12.64
C THR A 265 -11.08 -9.93 13.90
N TRP A 266 -11.25 -11.24 13.73
CA TRP A 266 -11.18 -12.25 14.78
C TRP A 266 -9.96 -13.15 14.53
N GLN A 267 -9.08 -13.23 15.52
CA GLN A 267 -7.91 -14.09 15.53
C GLN A 267 -8.10 -15.24 16.53
N PRO A 268 -8.81 -16.33 16.15
CA PRO A 268 -9.02 -17.48 17.03
C PRO A 268 -7.72 -18.19 17.44
N ARG A 269 -6.69 -18.09 16.60
CA ARG A 269 -5.35 -18.66 16.80
C ARG A 269 -4.30 -17.68 16.24
N PRO A 270 -3.07 -17.65 16.75
CA PRO A 270 -2.03 -16.74 16.24
C PRO A 270 -1.71 -16.88 14.74
N PHE A 271 -2.05 -18.02 14.15
CA PHE A 271 -1.82 -18.31 12.73
C PHE A 271 -3.06 -18.11 11.85
N LEU A 272 -4.22 -17.71 12.40
CA LEU A 272 -5.47 -17.62 11.66
C LEU A 272 -6.19 -16.32 12.00
N ASP A 273 -6.36 -15.47 11.00
CA ASP A 273 -7.21 -14.29 11.07
C ASP A 273 -8.42 -14.50 10.17
N MET A 274 -9.60 -14.17 10.67
CA MET A 274 -10.85 -14.13 9.92
C MET A 274 -11.40 -12.72 10.05
N PHE A 275 -11.74 -12.08 8.93
CA PHE A 275 -12.25 -10.71 8.96
C PHE A 275 -13.48 -10.54 8.10
N TYR A 276 -14.31 -9.57 8.48
CA TYR A 276 -15.38 -9.05 7.65
C TYR A 276 -15.52 -7.55 7.88
N GLY A 277 -15.98 -6.85 6.85
CA GLY A 277 -16.12 -5.41 6.90
C GLY A 277 -17.04 -4.89 5.81
N GLY A 278 -17.18 -3.57 5.79
CA GLY A 278 -17.91 -2.88 4.75
C GLY A 278 -17.28 -1.53 4.42
N THR A 279 -17.54 -1.10 3.18
CA THR A 279 -17.15 0.22 2.69
C THR A 279 -18.40 1.00 2.31
N VAL A 280 -18.41 2.30 2.59
CA VAL A 280 -19.44 3.22 2.11
C VAL A 280 -18.77 4.42 1.47
N THR A 281 -18.88 4.54 0.15
CA THR A 281 -18.44 5.72 -0.60
C THR A 281 -19.64 6.62 -0.89
N TYR A 282 -19.57 7.87 -0.44
CA TYR A 282 -20.65 8.83 -0.53
C TYR A 282 -20.12 10.22 -0.88
N GLY A 283 -21.02 11.12 -1.27
CA GLY A 283 -20.62 12.49 -1.60
C GLY A 283 -21.77 13.50 -1.53
N ASN A 284 -21.44 14.75 -1.86
CA ASN A 284 -22.26 15.95 -1.72
C ASN A 284 -22.65 16.32 -0.28
N ARG A 285 -22.15 15.59 0.72
CA ARG A 285 -22.45 15.81 2.14
C ARG A 285 -21.42 15.11 3.01
N ILE A 286 -21.24 15.62 4.23
CA ILE A 286 -20.69 14.85 5.35
C ILE A 286 -21.87 14.21 6.07
N ASP A 287 -21.76 12.93 6.40
CA ASP A 287 -22.77 12.21 7.15
C ASP A 287 -22.10 11.49 8.32
N LEU A 288 -22.17 12.12 9.49
CA LEU A 288 -21.52 11.65 10.71
C LEU A 288 -22.10 10.32 11.20
N SER A 289 -23.26 9.89 10.69
CA SER A 289 -23.81 8.59 11.04
C SER A 289 -22.88 7.46 10.62
N TYR A 290 -22.13 7.60 9.51
CA TYR A 290 -21.15 6.60 9.07
C TYR A 290 -20.00 6.38 10.06
N LEU A 291 -19.70 7.37 10.91
CA LEU A 291 -18.68 7.22 11.95
C LEU A 291 -19.10 6.23 13.05
N LEU A 292 -20.40 5.89 13.14
CA LEU A 292 -20.88 4.94 14.12
C LEU A 292 -20.46 3.52 13.74
N PRO A 293 -19.89 2.74 14.68
CA PRO A 293 -19.63 1.32 14.47
C PRO A 293 -20.93 0.60 14.07
N THR A 294 -20.85 -0.35 13.13
CA THR A 294 -21.96 -1.20 12.62
C THR A 294 -22.84 -0.61 11.52
N VAL A 295 -22.56 0.60 11.02
CA VAL A 295 -23.42 1.20 9.96
C VAL A 295 -23.47 0.37 8.68
N PHE A 296 -22.40 -0.34 8.33
CA PHE A 296 -22.40 -1.26 7.18
C PHE A 296 -23.36 -2.46 7.34
N ILE A 297 -23.72 -2.84 8.57
CA ILE A 297 -24.66 -3.94 8.86
C ILE A 297 -26.11 -3.48 8.62
N ARG A 298 -26.40 -2.17 8.68
CA ARG A 298 -27.76 -1.64 8.61
C ARG A 298 -28.15 -1.25 7.18
N ALA A 299 -28.55 -2.26 6.41
CA ALA A 299 -28.82 -2.16 4.97
C ALA A 299 -29.93 -1.17 4.53
N SER A 300 -30.84 -0.69 5.40
CA SER A 300 -32.14 -0.14 4.92
C SER A 300 -32.75 1.06 5.68
N GLY A 301 -32.02 1.74 6.57
CA GLY A 301 -32.61 2.77 7.44
C GLY A 301 -32.39 4.25 7.07
N PHE A 302 -31.44 4.57 6.19
CA PHE A 302 -31.10 5.96 5.87
C PHE A 302 -31.75 6.42 4.56
N SER A 303 -32.25 7.66 4.52
CA SER A 303 -32.94 8.24 3.36
C SER A 303 -32.10 8.23 2.08
N ASN A 304 -30.77 8.13 2.21
CA ASN A 304 -29.80 8.28 1.12
C ASN A 304 -29.12 6.96 0.70
N ALA A 305 -29.48 5.83 1.31
CA ALA A 305 -28.87 4.52 1.07
C ALA A 305 -28.85 4.05 -0.40
N LYS A 306 -29.68 4.67 -1.25
CA LYS A 306 -29.70 4.40 -2.69
C LYS A 306 -28.52 5.06 -3.40
N VAL A 307 -28.13 6.29 -3.06
CA VAL A 307 -27.12 7.06 -3.80
C VAL A 307 -25.69 6.82 -3.31
N ASP A 308 -25.53 6.15 -2.18
CA ASP A 308 -24.22 5.81 -1.62
C ASP A 308 -23.81 4.40 -2.08
N ASN A 309 -22.56 4.27 -2.51
CA ASN A 309 -22.00 3.01 -2.95
C ASN A 309 -21.54 2.21 -1.73
N ARG A 310 -22.03 0.97 -1.60
CA ARG A 310 -21.82 0.14 -0.42
C ARG A 310 -21.32 -1.23 -0.83
N ASN A 311 -20.19 -1.62 -0.27
CA ASN A 311 -19.63 -2.95 -0.46
C ASN A 311 -19.51 -3.67 0.87
N LEU A 312 -19.62 -4.99 0.83
CA LEU A 312 -19.31 -5.89 1.93
C LEU A 312 -18.13 -6.76 1.53
N TYR A 313 -17.26 -7.07 2.46
CA TYR A 313 -16.14 -7.96 2.17
C TYR A 313 -15.80 -8.81 3.39
N GLY A 314 -15.04 -9.87 3.14
CA GLY A 314 -14.48 -10.71 4.18
C GLY A 314 -13.40 -11.62 3.64
N GLY A 315 -12.67 -12.23 4.55
CA GLY A 315 -11.53 -13.05 4.16
C GLY A 315 -10.87 -13.76 5.33
N ILE A 316 -9.83 -14.51 4.97
CA ILE A 316 -9.04 -15.33 5.87
C ILE A 316 -7.56 -15.14 5.53
N ASN A 317 -6.74 -14.92 6.56
CA ASN A 317 -5.29 -15.02 6.48
C ASN A 317 -4.83 -16.22 7.34
N LEU A 318 -4.12 -17.16 6.73
CA LEU A 318 -3.64 -18.38 7.37
C LEU A 318 -2.11 -18.45 7.26
N ARG A 319 -1.43 -18.58 8.39
CA ARG A 319 0.02 -18.65 8.52
C ARG A 319 0.47 -20.02 9.03
N PRO A 320 0.33 -21.10 8.22
CA PRO A 320 0.55 -22.47 8.69
C PRO A 320 2.00 -22.74 9.10
N ALA A 321 2.94 -21.90 8.65
CA ALA A 321 4.33 -21.87 9.09
C ALA A 321 4.78 -20.40 9.16
N ASN A 322 5.84 -20.11 9.93
CA ASN A 322 6.34 -18.74 10.14
C ASN A 322 6.69 -18.00 8.84
N ASP A 323 7.02 -18.74 7.80
CA ASP A 323 7.50 -18.23 6.52
C ASP A 323 6.47 -18.40 5.39
N LEU A 324 5.24 -18.84 5.69
CA LEU A 324 4.20 -19.08 4.69
C LEU A 324 2.91 -18.37 5.10
N THR A 325 2.40 -17.51 4.22
CA THR A 325 1.10 -16.85 4.37
C THR A 325 0.20 -17.24 3.22
N LEU A 326 -0.95 -17.82 3.51
CA LEU A 326 -2.04 -18.08 2.58
C LEU A 326 -3.16 -17.08 2.86
N TYR A 327 -3.74 -16.50 1.84
CA TYR A 327 -4.80 -15.52 2.00
C TYR A 327 -5.91 -15.71 0.99
N ALA A 328 -7.13 -15.40 1.41
CA ALA A 328 -8.30 -15.36 0.56
C ALA A 328 -9.20 -14.20 0.99
N THR A 329 -9.57 -13.34 0.05
CA THR A 329 -10.45 -12.19 0.25
C THR A 329 -11.58 -12.25 -0.77
N MET A 330 -12.79 -11.93 -0.35
CA MET A 330 -13.97 -11.81 -1.20
C MET A 330 -14.65 -10.46 -0.96
N LEU A 331 -15.03 -9.80 -2.05
CA LEU A 331 -15.81 -8.56 -2.05
C LEU A 331 -17.17 -8.84 -2.70
N PHE A 332 -18.23 -8.26 -2.14
CA PHE A 332 -19.56 -8.18 -2.71
C PHE A 332 -19.95 -6.71 -2.88
N ASP A 333 -20.28 -6.35 -4.12
CA ASP A 333 -20.81 -5.05 -4.52
C ASP A 333 -22.30 -5.29 -4.85
N GLU A 334 -23.21 -4.72 -4.05
CA GLU A 334 -24.66 -4.98 -4.13
C GLU A 334 -25.08 -6.47 -3.92
N LEU A 335 -25.16 -6.92 -2.66
CA LEU A 335 -25.54 -8.30 -2.34
C LEU A 335 -27.06 -8.58 -2.43
N THR A 336 -27.49 -9.33 -3.44
CA THR A 336 -28.85 -9.90 -3.50
C THR A 336 -28.81 -11.43 -3.34
N PHE A 337 -28.96 -11.92 -2.11
CA PHE A 337 -28.82 -13.36 -1.77
C PHE A 337 -29.61 -14.32 -2.67
N LYS A 338 -30.83 -13.96 -3.08
CA LYS A 338 -31.67 -14.81 -3.95
C LYS A 338 -31.10 -14.98 -5.36
N GLN A 339 -30.26 -14.03 -5.80
CA GLN A 339 -29.67 -14.02 -7.11
C GLN A 339 -28.25 -14.59 -7.10
N LEU A 340 -27.62 -14.86 -5.94
CA LEU A 340 -26.17 -15.10 -5.80
C LEU A 340 -25.55 -16.15 -6.76
N LEU A 341 -26.31 -17.19 -7.15
CA LEU A 341 -25.87 -18.25 -8.06
C LEU A 341 -26.39 -18.11 -9.50
N SER A 342 -26.98 -16.97 -9.83
CA SER A 342 -27.53 -16.67 -11.15
C SER A 342 -26.59 -15.79 -11.98
N ASN A 343 -26.87 -15.71 -13.28
CA ASN A 343 -26.15 -14.83 -14.20
C ASN A 343 -26.62 -13.37 -14.15
N TRP A 344 -27.49 -12.99 -13.20
CA TRP A 344 -27.97 -11.61 -13.10
C TRP A 344 -26.82 -10.62 -13.00
N TRP A 345 -26.87 -9.56 -13.80
CA TRP A 345 -25.76 -8.60 -13.88
C TRP A 345 -25.43 -7.96 -12.53
N GLY A 346 -26.45 -7.72 -11.68
CA GLY A 346 -26.32 -7.10 -10.36
C GLY A 346 -25.62 -7.95 -9.30
N ASN A 347 -25.29 -9.22 -9.57
CA ASN A 347 -24.43 -10.00 -8.68
C ASN A 347 -22.97 -9.59 -8.84
N LYS A 348 -22.53 -8.46 -8.31
CA LYS A 348 -21.14 -8.03 -8.48
C LYS A 348 -20.30 -8.56 -7.32
N TYR A 349 -19.20 -9.23 -7.65
CA TYR A 349 -18.29 -9.77 -6.65
C TYR A 349 -16.88 -9.92 -7.22
N ALA A 350 -15.91 -9.95 -6.31
CA ALA A 350 -14.53 -10.25 -6.61
C ALA A 350 -13.97 -11.25 -5.61
N ILE A 351 -13.03 -12.08 -6.06
CA ILE A 351 -12.32 -13.06 -5.24
C ILE A 351 -10.83 -12.90 -5.52
N GLN A 352 -10.03 -12.89 -4.46
CA GLN A 352 -8.58 -12.81 -4.52
C GLN A 352 -7.99 -13.86 -3.58
N ILE A 353 -7.17 -14.76 -4.12
CA ILE A 353 -6.58 -15.87 -3.37
C ILE A 353 -5.09 -15.91 -3.70
N GLY A 354 -4.24 -16.02 -2.69
CA GLY A 354 -2.81 -16.10 -2.94
C GLY A 354 -2.01 -16.70 -1.80
N THR A 355 -0.72 -16.77 -2.06
CA THR A 355 0.29 -17.29 -1.16
C THR A 355 1.54 -16.41 -1.23
N SER A 356 2.22 -16.27 -0.10
CA SER A 356 3.54 -15.68 0.03
C SER A 356 4.41 -16.60 0.85
N TRP A 357 5.56 -16.99 0.32
CA TRP A 357 6.53 -17.84 0.97
C TRP A 357 7.89 -17.12 1.08
N ASN A 358 8.47 -17.12 2.27
CA ASN A 358 9.71 -16.45 2.59
C ASN A 358 10.80 -17.46 2.98
N PRO A 359 11.48 -18.11 2.01
CA PRO A 359 12.48 -19.12 2.32
C PRO A 359 13.67 -18.57 3.15
N PRO A 360 14.48 -19.46 3.76
CA PRO A 360 15.68 -19.05 4.48
C PRO A 360 16.58 -18.12 3.65
N PRO A 361 17.25 -17.16 4.29
CA PRO A 361 18.05 -16.17 3.58
C PRO A 361 19.24 -16.84 2.88
N LEU A 362 19.50 -16.42 1.64
CA LEU A 362 20.64 -16.93 0.84
C LEU A 362 21.97 -16.27 1.24
N TRP A 363 21.91 -15.08 1.84
CA TRP A 363 23.04 -14.27 2.28
C TRP A 363 22.81 -13.81 3.73
N ARG A 364 23.73 -13.05 4.35
CA ARG A 364 23.47 -12.39 5.65
C ARG A 364 22.48 -11.20 5.54
N SER A 365 21.51 -11.30 4.64
CA SER A 365 20.54 -10.26 4.28
C SER A 365 19.12 -10.64 4.72
N GLU A 366 18.16 -9.80 4.33
CA GLU A 366 16.73 -10.08 4.33
C GLU A 366 16.39 -11.43 3.65
N LYS A 367 15.21 -11.98 3.99
CA LYS A 367 14.70 -13.21 3.38
C LYS A 367 14.16 -12.90 1.97
N PRO A 368 14.42 -13.77 0.97
CA PRO A 368 13.68 -13.73 -0.28
C PRO A 368 12.19 -13.94 -0.05
N ARG A 369 11.37 -13.54 -1.03
CA ARG A 369 9.93 -13.78 -1.06
C ARG A 369 9.50 -14.29 -2.42
N LEU A 370 8.72 -15.36 -2.43
CA LEU A 370 8.00 -15.88 -3.60
C LEU A 370 6.50 -15.77 -3.35
N GLY A 371 5.80 -15.11 -4.24
CA GLY A 371 4.36 -14.92 -4.17
C GLY A 371 3.64 -15.42 -5.41
N LEU A 372 2.42 -15.94 -5.22
CA LEU A 372 1.50 -16.30 -6.30
C LEU A 372 0.08 -15.89 -5.90
N GLU A 373 -0.64 -15.24 -6.79
CA GLU A 373 -1.99 -14.74 -6.56
C GLU A 373 -2.87 -14.99 -7.79
N PHE A 374 -4.11 -15.36 -7.54
CA PHE A 374 -5.19 -15.40 -8.50
C PHE A 374 -6.28 -14.42 -8.09
N THR A 375 -6.67 -13.54 -9.01
CA THR A 375 -7.73 -12.55 -8.81
C THR A 375 -8.80 -12.73 -9.88
N ALA A 376 -10.07 -12.74 -9.48
CA ALA A 376 -11.22 -12.76 -10.39
C ALA A 376 -12.18 -11.64 -10.00
N VAL A 377 -12.50 -10.75 -10.93
CA VAL A 377 -13.43 -9.64 -10.72
C VAL A 377 -14.57 -9.75 -11.72
N ARG A 378 -15.80 -9.99 -11.24
CA ARG A 378 -16.97 -10.20 -12.11
C ARG A 378 -17.29 -8.90 -12.88
N PRO A 379 -17.80 -8.97 -14.13
CA PRO A 379 -18.23 -7.77 -14.84
C PRO A 379 -19.16 -6.88 -14.02
N TRP A 380 -19.05 -5.58 -14.25
CA TRP A 380 -19.81 -4.50 -13.59
C TRP A 380 -19.46 -4.23 -12.13
N THR A 381 -18.53 -4.97 -11.52
CA THR A 381 -18.02 -4.65 -10.18
C THR A 381 -17.38 -3.25 -10.16
N TYR A 382 -17.60 -2.50 -9.08
CA TYR A 382 -17.23 -1.10 -8.84
C TYR A 382 -18.07 -0.05 -9.58
N THR A 383 -18.90 -0.45 -10.55
CA THR A 383 -19.76 0.49 -11.27
C THR A 383 -20.91 0.98 -10.39
N HIS A 384 -21.21 2.27 -10.49
CA HIS A 384 -22.29 2.89 -9.74
C HIS A 384 -23.06 3.89 -10.60
N TYR A 385 -24.36 4.04 -10.34
CA TYR A 385 -25.21 4.91 -11.15
C TYR A 385 -25.13 6.38 -10.75
N ALA A 386 -24.75 6.67 -9.50
CA ALA A 386 -24.49 8.03 -9.05
C ALA A 386 -22.99 8.29 -9.19
N ASN A 387 -22.63 9.10 -10.18
CA ASN A 387 -21.23 9.28 -10.56
C ASN A 387 -20.36 9.90 -9.46
N VAL A 388 -20.95 10.70 -8.55
CA VAL A 388 -20.23 11.29 -7.41
C VAL A 388 -19.74 10.24 -6.41
N SER A 389 -20.47 9.13 -6.25
CA SER A 389 -20.21 8.06 -5.28
C SER A 389 -19.62 6.79 -5.91
N MET A 390 -19.08 6.88 -7.13
CA MET A 390 -18.32 5.79 -7.75
C MET A 390 -17.19 5.32 -6.82
N PHE A 391 -16.84 4.02 -6.88
CA PHE A 391 -15.81 3.42 -6.03
C PHE A 391 -14.39 3.75 -6.53
N SER A 392 -14.06 5.03 -6.48
CA SER A 392 -12.92 5.65 -7.15
C SER A 392 -12.42 6.89 -6.41
N HIS A 393 -11.21 7.30 -6.71
CA HIS A 393 -10.55 8.47 -6.15
C HIS A 393 -9.56 9.02 -7.18
N ASP A 394 -9.73 10.30 -7.54
CA ASP A 394 -8.78 11.07 -8.34
C ASP A 394 -8.33 10.36 -9.65
N GLY A 395 -9.30 9.88 -10.42
CA GLY A 395 -9.10 9.19 -11.69
C GLY A 395 -8.73 7.72 -11.57
N ARG A 396 -8.71 7.14 -10.36
CA ARG A 396 -8.28 5.75 -10.11
C ARG A 396 -9.36 4.95 -9.35
N PRO A 397 -9.54 3.65 -9.62
CA PRO A 397 -10.46 2.81 -8.86
C PRO A 397 -9.91 2.58 -7.44
N LEU A 398 -10.78 2.60 -6.43
CA LEU A 398 -10.40 2.25 -5.05
C LEU A 398 -10.22 0.74 -4.87
N GLY A 399 -10.91 -0.07 -5.68
CA GLY A 399 -10.79 -1.53 -5.66
C GLY A 399 -9.65 -2.02 -6.54
N TYR A 400 -9.90 -3.10 -7.29
CA TYR A 400 -8.86 -3.73 -8.10
C TYR A 400 -8.34 -2.81 -9.23
N PRO A 401 -7.01 -2.56 -9.34
CA PRO A 401 -6.46 -1.58 -10.27
C PRO A 401 -6.74 -1.84 -11.75
N LYS A 402 -6.87 -3.12 -12.15
CA LYS A 402 -7.14 -3.52 -13.54
C LYS A 402 -8.64 -3.45 -13.91
N GLY A 403 -9.50 -3.01 -12.99
CA GLY A 403 -10.94 -2.88 -13.19
C GLY A 403 -11.69 -4.19 -12.97
N ALA A 404 -12.65 -4.48 -13.84
CA ALA A 404 -13.58 -5.59 -13.73
C ALA A 404 -13.60 -6.46 -14.99
N ASN A 405 -14.50 -7.45 -14.98
CA ASN A 405 -14.66 -8.44 -16.05
C ASN A 405 -13.37 -9.18 -16.42
N LEU A 406 -12.63 -9.64 -15.41
CA LEU A 406 -11.29 -10.18 -15.60
C LEU A 406 -10.97 -11.37 -14.72
N LEU A 407 -9.98 -12.13 -15.18
CA LEU A 407 -9.21 -13.11 -14.42
C LEU A 407 -7.73 -12.70 -14.51
N ASP A 408 -7.02 -12.67 -13.40
CA ASP A 408 -5.60 -12.33 -13.33
C ASP A 408 -4.82 -13.36 -12.54
N VAL A 409 -3.65 -13.73 -13.04
CA VAL A 409 -2.66 -14.53 -12.31
C VAL A 409 -1.40 -13.71 -12.19
N THR A 410 -0.95 -13.46 -10.96
CA THR A 410 0.26 -12.69 -10.67
C THR A 410 1.24 -13.52 -9.85
N ALA A 411 2.48 -13.57 -10.29
CA ALA A 411 3.59 -14.17 -9.55
C ALA A 411 4.65 -13.08 -9.28
N GLU A 412 5.19 -13.05 -8.06
CA GLU A 412 6.23 -12.09 -7.68
C GLU A 412 7.40 -12.79 -6.99
N LEU A 413 8.61 -12.40 -7.35
CA LEU A 413 9.86 -12.79 -6.71
C LEU A 413 10.55 -11.53 -6.22
N ASN A 414 10.88 -11.49 -4.93
CA ASN A 414 11.74 -10.47 -4.33
C ASN A 414 12.97 -11.17 -3.81
N LEU A 415 14.10 -10.92 -4.46
CA LEU A 415 15.36 -11.56 -4.19
C LEU A 415 16.35 -10.53 -3.64
N PRO A 416 16.55 -10.49 -2.32
CA PRO A 416 17.66 -9.76 -1.72
C PRO A 416 18.98 -10.22 -2.35
N LEU A 417 19.89 -9.29 -2.54
CA LEU A 417 21.23 -9.49 -3.10
C LEU A 417 22.26 -8.88 -2.13
N PRO A 418 23.56 -9.20 -2.26
CA PRO A 418 24.60 -8.54 -1.48
C PRO A 418 24.57 -7.00 -1.57
N TRP A 419 25.15 -6.33 -0.58
CA TRP A 419 25.29 -4.87 -0.51
C TRP A 419 23.95 -4.11 -0.55
N ASN A 420 22.99 -4.52 0.27
CA ASN A 420 21.67 -3.88 0.41
C ASN A 420 20.94 -3.68 -0.93
N SER A 421 21.19 -4.58 -1.87
CA SER A 421 20.57 -4.57 -3.20
C SER A 421 19.45 -5.61 -3.25
N ARG A 422 18.51 -5.46 -4.17
CA ARG A 422 17.37 -6.37 -4.33
C ARG A 422 16.95 -6.43 -5.79
N TRP A 423 16.66 -7.63 -6.28
CA TRP A 423 15.99 -7.83 -7.56
C TRP A 423 14.53 -8.23 -7.31
N ASP A 424 13.61 -7.40 -7.78
CA ASP A 424 12.18 -7.68 -7.79
C ASP A 424 11.72 -8.01 -9.20
N SER A 425 10.90 -9.05 -9.35
CA SER A 425 10.36 -9.52 -10.61
C SER A 425 8.91 -9.91 -10.42
N GLN A 426 8.01 -9.31 -11.19
CA GLN A 426 6.59 -9.63 -11.17
C GLN A 426 6.12 -9.96 -12.58
N PHE A 427 5.46 -11.10 -12.72
CA PHE A 427 4.76 -11.49 -13.93
C PHE A 427 3.27 -11.53 -13.65
N SER A 428 2.46 -10.86 -14.48
CA SER A 428 1.00 -10.95 -14.41
C SER A 428 0.42 -11.30 -15.78
N CYS A 429 -0.59 -12.15 -15.83
CA CYS A 429 -1.33 -12.45 -17.04
C CYS A 429 -2.83 -12.24 -16.80
N THR A 430 -3.38 -11.24 -17.48
CA THR A 430 -4.78 -10.85 -17.33
C THR A 430 -5.58 -11.24 -18.56
N TRP A 431 -6.69 -11.96 -18.35
CA TRP A 431 -7.76 -12.18 -19.32
C TRP A 431 -8.90 -11.24 -18.97
N GLN A 432 -9.32 -10.38 -19.89
CA GLN A 432 -10.35 -9.39 -19.63
C GLN A 432 -11.31 -9.27 -20.83
N GLY A 433 -12.61 -9.34 -20.56
CA GLY A 433 -13.63 -9.05 -21.57
C GLY A 433 -13.91 -7.54 -21.62
N SER A 434 -14.23 -7.00 -22.78
CA SER A 434 -14.44 -5.55 -22.95
C SER A 434 -15.77 -5.02 -22.40
N ARG A 435 -16.76 -5.86 -22.13
CA ARG A 435 -18.08 -5.41 -21.64
C ARG A 435 -18.11 -5.32 -20.11
N GLY A 436 -18.41 -4.15 -19.55
CA GLY A 436 -18.53 -3.97 -18.10
C GLY A 436 -17.20 -4.15 -17.34
N ASN A 437 -16.07 -3.89 -17.99
CA ASN A 437 -14.73 -3.99 -17.40
C ASN A 437 -14.25 -2.70 -16.72
N ASP A 438 -14.95 -1.60 -16.95
CA ASP A 438 -14.53 -0.26 -16.55
C ASP A 438 -15.47 0.30 -15.49
N TRP A 439 -14.90 0.67 -14.35
CA TRP A 439 -15.61 1.24 -13.20
C TRP A 439 -16.29 2.58 -13.52
N ARG A 440 -15.84 3.28 -14.58
CA ARG A 440 -16.39 4.56 -15.05
C ARG A 440 -17.74 4.41 -15.75
N VAL A 441 -18.12 3.20 -16.15
CA VAL A 441 -19.38 2.96 -16.85
C VAL A 441 -20.56 3.11 -15.88
N ASN A 442 -21.56 3.88 -16.28
CA ASN A 442 -22.80 3.98 -15.52
C ASN A 442 -23.72 2.81 -15.87
N TYR A 443 -23.93 1.91 -14.92
CA TYR A 443 -24.72 0.70 -15.18
C TYR A 443 -26.18 0.97 -15.58
N ARG A 444 -26.75 2.16 -15.32
CA ARG A 444 -28.13 2.48 -15.72
C ARG A 444 -28.27 2.79 -17.20
N ASP A 445 -27.19 3.23 -17.83
CA ASP A 445 -27.16 3.46 -19.28
C ASP A 445 -27.19 2.11 -20.02
N GLU A 446 -26.56 1.09 -19.42
CA GLU A 446 -26.47 -0.28 -19.94
C GLU A 446 -27.68 -1.16 -19.55
N PHE A 447 -28.20 -0.95 -18.35
CA PHE A 447 -29.34 -1.69 -17.79
C PHE A 447 -30.45 -0.72 -17.38
N PRO A 448 -31.22 -0.17 -18.33
CA PRO A 448 -32.36 0.69 -18.03
C PRO A 448 -33.39 -0.06 -17.18
N SER A 449 -34.28 0.69 -16.51
CA SER A 449 -35.25 0.16 -15.55
C SER A 449 -36.15 -0.97 -16.09
N SER A 450 -36.31 -1.05 -17.42
CA SER A 450 -37.04 -2.12 -18.10
C SER A 450 -36.36 -3.49 -18.02
N ILE A 451 -35.03 -3.54 -17.96
CA ILE A 451 -34.24 -4.79 -17.98
C ILE A 451 -33.36 -4.98 -16.74
N VAL A 452 -33.23 -3.97 -15.87
CA VAL A 452 -32.35 -3.98 -14.69
C VAL A 452 -32.57 -5.19 -13.76
N ASN A 453 -33.77 -5.77 -13.72
CA ASN A 453 -34.06 -6.93 -12.87
C ASN A 453 -33.90 -8.29 -13.57
N THR A 454 -33.66 -8.30 -14.89
CA THR A 454 -33.63 -9.53 -15.71
C THR A 454 -32.37 -9.67 -16.55
N ALA A 455 -31.61 -8.59 -16.75
CA ALA A 455 -30.41 -8.60 -17.56
C ALA A 455 -29.34 -9.54 -16.96
N GLN A 456 -28.55 -10.15 -17.84
CA GLN A 456 -27.51 -11.09 -17.47
C GLN A 456 -26.15 -10.51 -17.85
N ALA A 457 -25.12 -10.93 -17.12
CA ALA A 457 -23.73 -10.65 -17.44
C ALA A 457 -22.90 -11.93 -17.29
N TYR A 458 -22.02 -12.17 -18.25
CA TYR A 458 -21.19 -13.37 -18.31
C TYR A 458 -19.72 -13.00 -18.15
N TRP A 459 -18.93 -13.91 -17.58
CA TRP A 459 -17.50 -13.73 -17.45
C TRP A 459 -16.84 -13.56 -18.81
N LEU A 460 -15.92 -12.59 -18.89
CA LEU A 460 -15.13 -12.27 -20.07
C LEU A 460 -15.98 -11.91 -21.30
N GLU A 461 -17.19 -11.37 -21.07
CA GLU A 461 -18.09 -10.95 -22.15
C GLU A 461 -17.53 -9.77 -22.95
N GLY A 462 -17.82 -9.77 -24.26
CA GLY A 462 -17.29 -8.83 -25.24
C GLY A 462 -16.01 -9.35 -25.91
N ASP A 463 -15.27 -8.46 -26.54
CA ASP A 463 -13.93 -8.77 -27.06
C ASP A 463 -12.99 -9.14 -25.91
N LEU A 464 -12.35 -10.30 -26.01
CA LEU A 464 -11.41 -10.82 -25.03
C LEU A 464 -9.99 -10.31 -25.32
N SER A 465 -9.39 -9.62 -24.36
CA SER A 465 -7.96 -9.30 -24.35
C SER A 465 -7.19 -10.22 -23.40
N VAL A 466 -5.98 -10.63 -23.81
CA VAL A 466 -5.02 -11.34 -22.97
C VAL A 466 -3.74 -10.52 -22.90
N THR A 467 -3.37 -10.07 -21.71
CA THR A 467 -2.28 -9.11 -21.51
C THR A 467 -1.28 -9.65 -20.49
N PRO A 468 -0.26 -10.40 -20.96
CA PRO A 468 0.88 -10.77 -20.12
C PRO A 468 1.82 -9.58 -19.96
N VAL A 469 2.23 -9.31 -18.73
CA VAL A 469 3.16 -8.24 -18.36
C VAL A 469 4.24 -8.83 -17.47
N TRP A 470 5.50 -8.53 -17.77
CA TRP A 470 6.64 -8.88 -16.94
C TRP A 470 7.43 -7.61 -16.60
N GLN A 471 7.53 -7.29 -15.31
CA GLN A 471 8.31 -6.16 -14.83
C GLN A 471 9.41 -6.65 -13.90
N ASN A 472 10.61 -6.09 -14.08
CA ASN A 472 11.79 -6.36 -13.29
C ASN A 472 12.36 -5.04 -12.79
N THR A 473 12.81 -5.01 -11.54
CA THR A 473 13.54 -3.87 -10.96
C THR A 473 14.73 -4.36 -10.16
N LEU A 474 15.90 -3.78 -10.42
CA LEU A 474 17.11 -3.97 -9.66
C LEU A 474 17.37 -2.70 -8.83
N ARG A 475 17.12 -2.79 -7.53
CA ARG A 475 17.45 -1.76 -6.54
C ARG A 475 18.87 -1.99 -6.05
N ILE A 476 19.70 -0.97 -6.11
CA ILE A 476 21.12 -0.97 -5.72
C ILE A 476 21.29 0.06 -4.60
N GLY A 477 21.45 -0.42 -3.36
CA GLY A 477 21.56 0.39 -2.15
C GLY A 477 22.93 0.33 -1.50
N ILE A 478 24.00 0.32 -2.30
CA ILE A 478 25.37 0.12 -1.80
C ILE A 478 25.78 1.25 -0.85
N MET A 479 25.47 2.50 -1.23
CA MET A 479 25.86 3.71 -0.49
C MET A 479 24.82 4.08 0.57
N ALA A 480 25.26 4.62 1.70
CA ALA A 480 24.42 4.91 2.86
C ALA A 480 23.22 5.81 2.55
N HIS A 481 23.41 6.76 1.64
CA HIS A 481 22.46 7.84 1.37
C HIS A 481 21.89 7.82 -0.04
N GLN A 482 22.25 6.81 -0.84
CA GLN A 482 21.89 6.78 -2.26
C GLN A 482 21.26 5.46 -2.66
N VAL A 483 20.23 5.58 -3.49
CA VAL A 483 19.55 4.43 -4.10
C VAL A 483 19.57 4.63 -5.61
N LEU A 484 20.04 3.62 -6.32
CA LEU A 484 19.87 3.49 -7.76
C LEU A 484 18.84 2.39 -8.01
N LEU A 485 17.86 2.64 -8.89
CA LEU A 485 16.91 1.65 -9.33
C LEU A 485 16.94 1.57 -10.86
N LEU A 486 17.16 0.38 -11.38
CA LEU A 486 17.05 0.08 -12.81
C LEU A 486 15.83 -0.79 -13.03
N GLY A 487 15.01 -0.51 -14.04
CA GLY A 487 13.80 -1.27 -14.29
C GLY A 487 13.51 -1.48 -15.77
N HIS A 488 12.83 -2.60 -16.03
CA HIS A 488 12.37 -2.99 -17.34
C HIS A 488 10.97 -3.59 -17.22
N ARG A 489 10.03 -3.09 -18.02
CA ARG A 489 8.67 -3.63 -18.15
C ARG A 489 8.46 -4.10 -19.59
N SER A 490 8.01 -5.33 -19.75
CA SER A 490 7.60 -5.90 -21.04
C SER A 490 6.13 -6.25 -20.99
N GLN A 491 5.38 -5.77 -21.98
CA GLN A 491 4.04 -6.22 -22.26
C GLN A 491 4.08 -7.10 -23.50
N PHE A 492 3.43 -8.26 -23.43
CA PHE A 492 3.34 -9.22 -24.52
C PHE A 492 1.91 -9.22 -25.10
N GLY A 493 1.70 -9.93 -26.20
CA GLY A 493 0.40 -10.07 -26.84
C GLY A 493 0.29 -9.31 -28.15
N SER A 494 -0.90 -8.79 -28.46
CA SER A 494 -1.21 -8.16 -29.76
C SER A 494 -0.49 -6.84 -29.99
N GLN A 495 -0.18 -6.11 -28.92
CA GLN A 495 0.59 -4.86 -28.95
C GLN A 495 1.76 -4.99 -27.97
N PRO A 496 2.83 -5.68 -28.38
CA PRO A 496 4.00 -5.85 -27.53
C PRO A 496 4.72 -4.52 -27.34
N SER A 497 5.19 -4.26 -26.13
CA SER A 497 5.85 -2.99 -25.80
C SER A 497 6.87 -3.17 -24.69
N HIS A 498 7.93 -2.37 -24.71
CA HIS A 498 8.95 -2.37 -23.68
C HIS A 498 9.15 -0.95 -23.13
N ALA A 499 9.28 -0.86 -21.81
CA ALA A 499 9.65 0.35 -21.10
C ALA A 499 10.93 0.11 -20.30
N LEU A 500 11.86 1.04 -20.36
CA LEU A 500 13.07 1.06 -19.53
C LEU A 500 13.04 2.28 -18.63
N PHE A 501 13.50 2.14 -17.40
CA PHE A 501 13.59 3.26 -16.47
C PHE A 501 14.79 3.14 -15.54
N CYS A 502 15.35 4.27 -15.17
CA CYS A 502 16.52 4.39 -14.31
C CYS A 502 16.33 5.57 -13.37
N ASN A 503 16.46 5.33 -12.08
CA ASN A 503 16.17 6.30 -11.04
C ASN A 503 17.36 6.39 -10.10
N TRP A 504 17.84 7.60 -9.84
CA TRP A 504 18.84 7.87 -8.82
C TRP A 504 18.25 8.82 -7.79
N GLN A 505 18.31 8.43 -6.52
CA GLN A 505 17.80 9.22 -5.42
C GLN A 505 18.83 9.32 -4.30
N VAL A 506 18.84 10.47 -3.65
CA VAL A 506 19.71 10.78 -2.53
C VAL A 506 18.85 11.33 -1.39
N PHE A 507 19.04 10.79 -0.19
CA PHE A 507 18.53 11.33 1.06
C PHE A 507 19.72 11.90 1.83
N ILE A 508 19.62 13.13 2.35
CA ILE A 508 20.72 13.87 2.99
C ILE A 508 20.30 14.40 4.34
#